data_AF-A0A971SGL4-F1
#
_entry.id   AF-A0A971SGL4-F1
#
_cell.length_a   1.000
_cell.length_b   1.000
_cell.length_c   1.000
_cell.angle_alpha   90.00
_cell.angle_beta   90.00
_cell.angle_gamma   90.00
#
_symmetry.space_group_name_H-M   'P 1'
#
loop_
_entity.id
_entity.type
_entity.pdbx_description
1 polymer ?
#
loop_
_entity_poly.entity_id
_entity_poly.type
_entity_poly.pdbx_seq_one_letter_code
_entity_poly.pdbx_strand_id
1 'polypeptide(L)'
;MSKTVEMQFDEEMLEYIQDLQLKTVTFGGYDREDVYEQIRALINKARQVCCGLTENAVAEAERGVISNFGTQDVLDSLGTQDKSFATAYQAEGSTNEEMRIAESTIEALQRELQAVEEEAQEAKAREQKAVRALNQEKLDYQKELLKLQNDLEELQEKNEDLQKQKSEEEQRQETMDQASAILREARLEGARLIDDARARIDQEILLGRALRNEEESKAKRDIAVLSEELDELAQACLKHREYLKQSKTLLVNVLEFAETGEDMAATALERSNSESTNAVLDRYEAKSEDKSDWQEEDEYWQPEVHHEEGSELAAEELNAEDDPEDDKD
;
A
#
# COMPACT_ATOMS: atom_id res chain seq x y z
N MET A 1 -38.88 54.88 21.49
CA MET A 1 -39.35 54.31 20.22
C MET A 1 -39.15 52.81 20.32
N SER A 2 -40.21 52.00 20.40
CA SER A 2 -40.05 50.54 20.44
C SER A 2 -39.45 50.10 19.10
N LYS A 3 -38.34 49.35 19.15
CA LYS A 3 -37.77 48.74 17.95
C LYS A 3 -38.86 47.89 17.30
N THR A 4 -39.04 47.98 15.99
CA THR A 4 -39.96 47.11 15.25
C THR A 4 -39.50 45.67 15.40
N VAL A 5 -40.43 44.72 15.42
CA VAL A 5 -40.13 43.28 15.57
C VAL A 5 -39.11 42.82 14.53
N GLU A 6 -39.17 43.38 13.32
CA GLU A 6 -38.18 43.17 12.26
C GLU A 6 -36.75 43.57 12.65
N MET A 7 -36.58 44.69 13.35
CA MET A 7 -35.26 45.15 13.80
C MET A 7 -34.71 44.26 14.93
N GLN A 8 -35.57 43.74 15.81
CA GLN A 8 -35.14 42.85 16.90
C GLN A 8 -34.73 41.48 16.36
N PHE A 9 -35.49 40.95 15.40
CA PHE A 9 -35.16 39.72 14.71
C PHE A 9 -33.84 39.84 13.93
N ASP A 10 -33.63 40.94 13.19
CA ASP A 10 -32.40 41.14 12.44
C ASP A 10 -31.17 41.33 13.36
N GLU A 11 -31.31 41.97 14.53
CA GLU A 11 -30.24 42.08 15.55
C GLU A 11 -29.84 40.71 16.12
N GLU A 12 -30.81 39.91 16.59
CA GLU A 12 -30.55 38.59 17.18
C GLU A 12 -29.97 37.62 16.15
N MET A 13 -30.46 37.66 14.90
CA MET A 13 -29.96 36.78 13.84
C MET A 13 -28.57 37.19 13.34
N LEU A 14 -28.22 38.47 13.36
CA LEU A 14 -26.85 38.93 13.04
C LEU A 14 -25.84 38.51 14.12
N GLU A 15 -26.23 38.58 15.39
CA GLU A 15 -25.42 38.06 16.51
C GLU A 15 -25.25 36.55 16.39
N TYR A 16 -26.33 35.82 16.06
CA TYR A 16 -26.28 34.40 15.82
C TYR A 16 -25.38 34.02 14.65
N ILE A 17 -25.41 34.74 13.52
CA ILE A 17 -24.51 34.51 12.36
C ILE A 17 -23.04 34.79 12.71
N GLN A 18 -22.75 35.79 13.56
CA GLN A 18 -21.39 36.08 14.02
C GLN A 18 -20.86 34.99 14.94
N ASP A 19 -21.68 34.46 15.85
CA ASP A 19 -21.34 33.27 16.65
C ASP A 19 -21.26 32.01 15.77
N LEU A 20 -22.04 31.96 14.69
CA LEU A 20 -21.95 30.98 13.62
C LEU A 20 -20.74 31.19 12.69
N GLN A 21 -19.70 31.94 13.10
CA GLN A 21 -18.32 31.74 12.62
C GLN A 21 -17.80 30.33 12.99
N LEU A 22 -18.60 29.33 12.62
CA LEU A 22 -18.28 27.94 12.47
C LEU A 22 -16.94 27.86 11.79
N LYS A 23 -15.97 27.33 12.55
CA LYS A 23 -14.72 26.79 12.06
C LYS A 23 -15.06 25.99 10.80
N THR A 24 -14.72 26.54 9.63
CA THR A 24 -14.91 25.95 8.30
C THR A 24 -14.15 24.63 8.10
N VAL A 25 -13.56 24.09 9.17
CA VAL A 25 -12.86 22.81 9.24
C VAL A 25 -13.82 21.66 9.58
N THR A 26 -14.99 21.91 10.19
CA THR A 26 -15.93 20.84 10.60
C THR A 26 -16.94 20.40 9.53
N PHE A 27 -16.99 21.08 8.38
CA PHE A 27 -17.93 20.74 7.29
C PHE A 27 -17.24 20.25 6.02
N GLY A 28 -16.21 19.39 6.16
CA GLY A 28 -15.83 18.38 5.15
C GLY A 28 -15.80 18.80 3.66
N GLY A 29 -15.45 20.03 3.32
CA GLY A 29 -15.35 20.50 1.93
C GLY A 29 -16.62 21.08 1.28
N TYR A 30 -17.65 21.46 2.04
CA TYR A 30 -18.78 22.22 1.48
C TYR A 30 -18.36 23.66 1.14
N ASP A 31 -18.81 24.15 -0.02
CA ASP A 31 -18.48 25.50 -0.48
C ASP A 31 -19.10 26.54 0.45
N ARG A 32 -18.27 27.47 0.90
CA ARG A 32 -18.64 28.41 1.98
C ARG A 32 -19.82 29.26 1.54
N GLU A 33 -19.83 29.69 0.29
CA GLU A 33 -20.85 30.56 -0.29
C GLU A 33 -22.24 29.90 -0.31
N ASP A 34 -22.31 28.61 -0.66
CA ASP A 34 -23.57 27.84 -0.69
C ASP A 34 -24.21 27.70 0.69
N VAL A 35 -23.40 27.45 1.73
CA VAL A 35 -23.90 27.34 3.11
C VAL A 35 -24.42 28.68 3.62
N TYR A 36 -23.71 29.78 3.32
CA TYR A 36 -24.19 31.12 3.68
C TYR A 36 -25.47 31.49 2.92
N GLU A 37 -25.62 31.12 1.66
CA GLU A 37 -26.86 31.33 0.90
C GLU A 37 -28.04 30.55 1.47
N GLN A 38 -27.83 29.28 1.84
CA GLN A 38 -28.87 28.45 2.46
C GLN A 38 -29.29 28.98 3.84
N ILE A 39 -28.32 29.39 4.67
CA ILE A 39 -28.63 30.02 5.96
C ILE A 39 -29.42 31.30 5.73
N ARG A 40 -29.00 32.16 4.79
CA ARG A 40 -29.72 33.41 4.47
C ARG A 40 -31.15 33.15 3.98
N ALA A 41 -31.35 32.12 3.16
CA ALA A 41 -32.68 31.70 2.71
C ALA A 41 -33.55 31.23 3.89
N LEU A 42 -32.98 30.49 4.84
CA LEU A 42 -33.67 30.02 6.03
C LEU A 42 -34.13 31.18 6.92
N ILE A 43 -33.27 32.18 7.10
CA ILE A 43 -33.55 33.37 7.92
C ILE A 43 -34.66 34.21 7.29
N ASN A 44 -34.63 34.40 5.96
CA ASN A 44 -35.71 35.10 5.26
C ASN A 44 -37.06 34.36 5.38
N LYS A 45 -37.04 33.02 5.37
CA LYS A 45 -38.23 32.20 5.55
C LYS A 45 -38.77 32.28 6.99
N ALA A 46 -37.88 32.26 7.99
CA ALA A 46 -38.25 32.48 9.39
C ALA A 46 -38.86 33.88 9.61
N ARG A 47 -38.27 34.91 8.99
CA ARG A 47 -38.78 36.29 9.01
C ARG A 47 -40.22 36.36 8.50
N GLN A 48 -40.53 35.71 7.37
CA GLN A 48 -41.89 35.65 6.82
C GLN A 48 -42.88 34.94 7.76
N VAL A 49 -42.48 33.84 8.39
CA VAL A 49 -43.33 33.11 9.35
C VAL A 49 -43.60 33.95 10.59
N CYS A 50 -42.57 34.61 11.15
CA CYS A 50 -42.73 35.48 12.31
C CYS A 50 -43.64 36.67 11.99
N CYS A 51 -43.47 37.34 10.86
CA CYS A 51 -44.36 38.42 10.42
C CYS A 51 -45.81 37.94 10.30
N GLY A 52 -46.05 36.79 9.63
CA GLY A 52 -47.39 36.23 9.47
C GLY A 52 -48.05 35.81 10.78
N LEU A 53 -47.29 35.27 11.74
CA LEU A 53 -47.80 34.94 13.07
C LEU A 53 -48.14 36.20 13.88
N THR A 54 -47.34 37.25 13.78
CA THR A 54 -47.63 38.53 14.46
C THR A 54 -48.86 39.23 13.86
N GLU A 55 -49.04 39.21 12.55
CA GLU A 55 -50.24 39.76 11.89
C GLU A 55 -51.51 38.99 12.29
N ASN A 56 -51.43 37.66 12.37
CA ASN A 56 -52.55 36.83 12.82
C ASN A 56 -52.88 37.05 14.31
N ALA A 57 -51.87 37.16 15.18
CA ALA A 57 -52.09 37.41 16.61
C ALA A 57 -52.70 38.79 16.89
N VAL A 58 -52.30 39.82 16.12
CA VAL A 58 -52.90 41.16 16.19
C VAL A 58 -54.35 41.14 15.70
N ALA A 59 -54.65 40.43 14.60
CA ALA A 59 -56.01 40.30 14.09
C ALA A 59 -56.95 39.52 15.04
N GLU A 60 -56.45 38.52 15.75
CA GLU A 60 -57.21 37.80 16.79
C GLU A 60 -57.45 38.65 18.04
N ALA A 61 -56.46 39.45 18.46
CA ALA A 61 -56.62 40.40 19.54
C ALA A 61 -57.67 41.48 19.22
N GLU A 62 -57.68 42.02 17.99
CA GLU A 62 -58.69 42.97 17.53
C GLU A 62 -60.10 42.35 17.48
N ARG A 63 -60.24 41.07 17.11
CA ARG A 63 -61.53 40.35 17.20
C ARG A 63 -61.98 40.10 18.63
N GLY A 64 -61.07 39.78 19.54
CA GLY A 64 -61.36 39.54 20.96
C GLY A 64 -61.86 40.79 21.70
N VAL A 65 -61.36 41.97 21.34
CA VAL A 65 -61.78 43.25 21.94
C VAL A 65 -63.22 43.63 21.53
N ILE A 66 -63.67 43.27 20.34
CA ILE A 66 -65.05 43.56 19.88
C ILE A 66 -66.08 42.66 20.56
N SER A 67 -65.72 41.43 20.95
CA SER A 67 -66.62 40.49 21.63
C SER A 67 -66.99 40.87 23.06
N ASN A 68 -66.14 41.63 23.76
CA ASN A 68 -66.34 41.97 25.18
C ASN A 68 -67.15 43.25 25.40
N PHE A 69 -67.57 43.95 24.34
CA PHE A 69 -68.44 45.13 24.43
C PHE A 69 -69.94 44.82 24.29
N GLY A 70 -70.33 43.55 24.08
CA GLY A 70 -71.72 43.17 23.78
C GLY A 70 -72.62 42.81 24.98
N THR A 71 -72.11 42.78 26.21
CA THR A 71 -72.85 42.22 27.37
C THR A 71 -73.36 43.24 28.39
N GLN A 72 -73.14 44.54 28.18
CA GLN A 72 -73.56 45.58 29.14
C GLN A 72 -75.05 45.98 28.99
N ASP A 73 -75.65 45.83 27.80
CA ASP A 73 -77.02 46.31 27.51
C ASP A 73 -78.15 45.39 28.03
N VAL A 74 -77.85 44.18 28.52
CA VAL A 74 -78.88 43.21 28.97
C VAL A 74 -79.20 43.35 30.46
N LEU A 75 -78.34 43.98 31.26
CA LEU A 75 -78.54 44.15 32.71
C LEU A 75 -79.41 45.35 33.09
N ASP A 76 -79.56 46.35 32.21
CA ASP A 76 -80.41 47.53 32.47
C ASP A 76 -81.90 47.30 32.16
N SER A 77 -82.27 46.16 31.56
CA SER A 77 -83.66 45.85 31.16
C SER A 77 -84.46 45.02 32.18
N LEU A 78 -83.89 44.64 33.33
CA LEU A 78 -84.56 43.78 34.34
C LEU A 78 -84.92 44.50 35.65
N GLY A 79 -84.91 45.83 35.66
CA GLY A 79 -85.09 46.65 36.85
C GLY A 79 -86.17 47.71 36.72
N THR A 80 -87.42 47.33 36.44
CA THR A 80 -88.65 48.07 36.82
C THR A 80 -89.87 47.44 36.17
N GLN A 81 -90.76 46.81 36.96
CA GLN A 81 -92.22 46.92 36.77
C GLN A 81 -93.00 46.39 37.98
N ASP A 82 -93.72 47.33 38.58
CA ASP A 82 -95.05 47.23 39.20
C ASP A 82 -95.32 46.32 40.41
N LYS A 83 -95.08 46.91 41.59
CA LYS A 83 -95.85 46.63 42.82
C LYS A 83 -97.15 47.44 42.81
N SER A 84 -98.17 46.95 42.11
CA SER A 84 -99.56 47.35 42.33
C SER A 84 -100.47 46.13 42.35
N PHE A 85 -100.35 45.32 43.41
CA PHE A 85 -101.40 44.37 43.77
C PHE A 85 -101.65 44.50 45.27
N ALA A 86 -102.28 45.60 45.64
CA ALA A 86 -102.87 45.76 46.95
C ALA A 86 -104.33 46.13 46.74
N THR A 87 -105.18 45.53 47.58
CA THR A 87 -106.57 45.91 47.87
C THR A 87 -107.66 45.49 46.87
N ALA A 88 -108.07 44.23 46.96
CA ALA A 88 -109.50 43.87 46.97
C ALA A 88 -109.70 42.72 47.96
N TYR A 89 -110.12 43.05 49.18
CA TYR A 89 -110.49 42.08 50.20
C TYR A 89 -112.02 41.90 50.18
N GLN A 90 -112.42 40.64 50.40
CA GLN A 90 -113.70 40.17 50.95
C GLN A 90 -114.96 40.22 50.09
N ALA A 91 -115.26 39.08 49.47
CA ALA A 91 -116.61 38.54 49.45
C ALA A 91 -116.66 37.30 50.38
N GLU A 92 -117.33 37.44 51.51
CA GLU A 92 -117.65 36.33 52.42
C GLU A 92 -118.61 35.37 51.71
N GLY A 93 -118.10 34.18 51.36
CA GLY A 93 -118.85 33.15 50.65
C GLY A 93 -118.04 32.28 49.68
N SER A 94 -116.74 32.56 49.48
CA SER A 94 -115.87 31.90 48.47
C SER A 94 -114.62 31.23 49.06
N THR A 95 -114.51 31.11 50.38
CA THR A 95 -113.25 30.65 51.02
C THR A 95 -112.96 29.17 50.81
N ASN A 96 -113.97 28.31 50.62
CA ASN A 96 -113.74 26.87 50.42
C ASN A 96 -113.26 26.51 49.00
N GLU A 97 -113.77 27.17 47.96
CA GLU A 97 -113.38 26.84 46.58
C GLU A 97 -112.02 27.44 46.23
N GLU A 98 -111.69 28.64 46.71
CA GLU A 98 -110.35 29.24 46.59
C GLU A 98 -109.29 28.44 47.36
N MET A 99 -109.63 27.92 48.55
CA MET A 99 -108.76 27.03 49.32
C MET A 99 -108.56 25.68 48.61
N ARG A 100 -109.61 25.12 47.99
CA ARG A 100 -109.51 23.89 47.20
C ARG A 100 -108.68 24.06 45.91
N ILE A 101 -108.81 25.22 45.25
CA ILE A 101 -107.97 25.58 44.09
C ILE A 101 -106.52 25.73 44.55
N ALA A 102 -106.27 26.44 45.65
CA ALA A 102 -104.94 26.62 46.24
C ALA A 102 -104.30 25.28 46.63
N GLU A 103 -105.03 24.39 47.30
CA GLU A 103 -104.59 23.03 47.62
C GLU A 103 -104.22 22.23 46.35
N SER A 104 -105.05 22.29 45.29
CA SER A 104 -104.73 21.61 44.03
C SER A 104 -103.49 22.19 43.33
N THR A 105 -103.27 23.50 43.43
CA THR A 105 -102.06 24.15 42.88
C THR A 105 -100.82 23.81 43.69
N ILE A 106 -100.94 23.68 45.02
CA ILE A 106 -99.85 23.25 45.89
C ILE A 106 -99.49 21.80 45.60
N GLU A 107 -100.47 20.91 45.43
CA GLU A 107 -100.22 19.52 45.03
C GLU A 107 -99.59 19.42 43.64
N ALA A 108 -100.02 20.25 42.68
CA ALA A 108 -99.41 20.31 41.34
C ALA A 108 -97.95 20.77 41.41
N LEU A 109 -97.67 21.84 42.16
CA LEU A 109 -96.32 22.35 42.39
C LEU A 109 -95.44 21.33 43.13
N GLN A 110 -96.00 20.58 44.10
CA GLN A 110 -95.27 19.51 44.78
C GLN A 110 -94.88 18.36 43.85
N ARG A 111 -95.76 17.98 42.92
CA ARG A 111 -95.44 16.97 41.89
C ARG A 111 -94.40 17.48 40.89
N GLU A 112 -94.49 18.73 40.45
CA GLU A 112 -93.47 19.34 39.59
C GLU A 112 -92.13 19.44 40.32
N LEU A 113 -92.12 19.79 41.60
CA LEU A 113 -90.89 19.89 42.39
C LEU A 113 -90.25 18.51 42.59
N GLN A 114 -91.04 17.46 42.84
CA GLN A 114 -90.55 16.08 42.86
C GLN A 114 -89.99 15.63 41.50
N ALA A 115 -90.67 15.96 40.39
CA ALA A 115 -90.19 15.64 39.05
C ALA A 115 -88.86 16.34 38.72
N VAL A 116 -88.72 17.61 39.11
CA VAL A 116 -87.47 18.38 38.96
C VAL A 116 -86.36 17.83 39.86
N GLU A 117 -86.67 17.40 41.08
CA GLU A 117 -85.70 16.74 41.97
C GLU A 117 -85.22 15.40 41.40
N GLU A 118 -86.12 14.59 40.84
CA GLU A 118 -85.78 13.34 40.16
C GLU A 118 -84.91 13.59 38.92
N GLU A 119 -85.27 14.56 38.07
CA GLU A 119 -84.48 14.94 36.89
C GLU A 119 -83.09 15.47 37.29
N ALA A 120 -83.00 16.26 38.37
CA ALA A 120 -81.73 16.73 38.90
C ALA A 120 -80.86 15.59 39.45
N GLN A 121 -81.46 14.56 40.07
CA GLN A 121 -80.73 13.36 40.50
C GLN A 121 -80.25 12.53 39.30
N GLU A 122 -81.07 12.37 38.26
CA GLU A 122 -80.66 11.71 37.03
C GLU A 122 -79.54 12.46 36.30
N ALA A 123 -79.62 13.79 36.22
CA ALA A 123 -78.59 14.62 35.62
C ALA A 123 -77.25 14.47 36.37
N LYS A 124 -77.27 14.47 37.71
CA LYS A 124 -76.08 14.19 38.53
C LYS A 124 -75.52 12.79 38.29
N ALA A 125 -76.37 11.78 38.14
CA ALA A 125 -75.93 10.41 37.84
C ALA A 125 -75.27 10.30 36.44
N ARG A 126 -75.82 10.99 35.43
CA ARG A 126 -75.23 11.08 34.09
C ARG A 126 -73.89 11.81 34.11
N GLU A 127 -73.80 12.92 34.84
CA GLU A 127 -72.56 13.68 35.01
C GLU A 127 -71.48 12.82 35.70
N GLN A 128 -71.81 12.15 36.81
CA GLN A 128 -70.87 11.25 37.48
C GLN A 128 -70.37 10.12 36.55
N LYS A 129 -71.24 9.58 35.70
CA LYS A 129 -70.85 8.56 34.72
C LYS A 129 -69.89 9.14 33.67
N ALA A 130 -70.15 10.34 33.15
CA ALA A 130 -69.27 11.02 32.20
C ALA A 130 -67.91 11.35 32.83
N VAL A 131 -67.88 11.85 34.07
CA VAL A 131 -66.64 12.12 34.82
C VAL A 131 -65.82 10.84 35.03
N ARG A 132 -66.46 9.71 35.34
CA ARG A 132 -65.76 8.42 35.47
C ARG A 132 -65.14 7.96 34.15
N ALA A 133 -65.87 8.11 33.04
CA ALA A 133 -65.37 7.77 31.70
C ALA A 133 -64.16 8.63 31.32
N LEU A 134 -64.25 9.96 31.50
CA LEU A 134 -63.14 10.89 31.26
C LEU A 134 -61.92 10.57 32.13
N ASN A 135 -62.11 10.20 33.39
CA ASN A 135 -61.01 9.80 34.26
C ASN A 135 -60.35 8.50 33.81
N GLN A 136 -61.10 7.55 33.25
CA GLN A 136 -60.55 6.33 32.64
C GLN A 136 -59.73 6.65 31.38
N GLU A 137 -60.27 7.45 30.47
CA GLU A 137 -59.54 7.88 29.27
C GLU A 137 -58.25 8.63 29.63
N LYS A 138 -58.30 9.55 30.60
CA LYS A 138 -57.12 10.24 31.12
C LYS A 138 -56.06 9.25 31.64
N LEU A 139 -56.49 8.21 32.36
CA LEU A 139 -55.57 7.18 32.87
C LEU A 139 -54.94 6.38 31.73
N ASP A 140 -55.69 6.08 30.68
CA ASP A 140 -55.17 5.32 29.53
C ASP A 140 -54.19 6.17 28.71
N TYR A 141 -54.47 7.45 28.48
CA TYR A 141 -53.52 8.38 27.88
C TYR A 141 -52.24 8.52 28.72
N GLN A 142 -52.34 8.53 30.05
CA GLN A 142 -51.16 8.55 30.92
C GLN A 142 -50.30 7.29 30.76
N LYS A 143 -50.91 6.11 30.60
CA LYS A 143 -50.18 4.87 30.34
C LYS A 143 -49.51 4.88 28.96
N GLU A 144 -50.19 5.41 27.93
CA GLU A 144 -49.61 5.52 26.59
C GLU A 144 -48.44 6.50 26.56
N LEU A 145 -48.54 7.64 27.25
CA LEU A 145 -47.44 8.59 27.39
C LEU A 145 -46.22 7.93 28.03
N LEU A 146 -46.40 7.15 29.10
CA LEU A 146 -45.30 6.40 29.73
C LEU A 146 -44.67 5.37 28.77
N LYS A 147 -45.47 4.66 27.97
CA LYS A 147 -44.94 3.73 26.96
C LYS A 147 -44.12 4.46 25.91
N LEU A 148 -44.65 5.55 25.37
CA LEU A 148 -43.95 6.36 24.36
C LEU A 148 -42.66 6.99 24.91
N GLN A 149 -42.64 7.35 26.20
CA GLN A 149 -41.42 7.83 26.87
C GLN A 149 -40.36 6.71 26.92
N ASN A 150 -40.74 5.50 27.34
CA ASN A 150 -39.82 4.37 27.36
C ASN A 150 -39.30 4.02 25.95
N ASP A 151 -40.18 4.00 24.94
CA ASP A 151 -39.79 3.73 23.55
C ASP A 151 -38.81 4.80 23.03
N LEU A 152 -38.99 6.06 23.42
CA LEU A 152 -38.08 7.16 23.09
C LEU A 152 -36.70 6.96 23.73
N GLU A 153 -36.65 6.56 25.00
CA GLU A 153 -35.40 6.25 25.70
C GLU A 153 -34.67 5.08 25.03
N GLU A 154 -35.37 4.00 24.71
CA GLU A 154 -34.76 2.86 23.99
C GLU A 154 -34.23 3.24 22.60
N LEU A 155 -34.95 4.10 21.87
CA LEU A 155 -34.51 4.58 20.56
C LEU A 155 -33.32 5.53 20.67
N GLN A 156 -33.23 6.33 21.73
CA GLN A 156 -32.06 7.16 22.01
C GLN A 156 -30.84 6.29 22.29
N GLU A 157 -30.95 5.29 23.17
CA GLU A 157 -29.86 4.35 23.47
C GLU A 157 -29.38 3.62 22.20
N LYS A 158 -30.32 3.10 21.39
CA LYS A 158 -29.98 2.46 20.10
C LYS A 158 -29.27 3.42 19.13
N ASN A 159 -29.62 4.70 19.13
CA ASN A 159 -28.98 5.69 18.26
C ASN A 159 -27.55 6.02 18.73
N GLU A 160 -27.34 6.13 20.05
CA GLU A 160 -26.01 6.29 20.63
C GLU A 160 -25.11 5.08 20.31
N ASP A 161 -25.62 3.86 20.45
CA ASP A 161 -24.92 2.63 20.08
C ASP A 161 -24.57 2.58 18.59
N LEU A 162 -25.52 2.96 17.71
CA LEU A 162 -25.28 3.01 16.27
C LEU A 162 -24.25 4.09 15.89
N GLN A 163 -24.27 5.24 16.55
CA GLN A 163 -23.25 6.28 16.35
C GLN A 163 -21.86 5.79 16.77
N LYS A 164 -21.78 5.09 17.90
CA LYS A 164 -20.53 4.47 18.35
C LYS A 164 -20.03 3.43 17.33
N GLN A 165 -20.89 2.50 16.90
CA GLN A 165 -20.54 1.51 15.88
C GLN A 165 -20.09 2.15 14.57
N LYS A 166 -20.78 3.22 14.14
CA LYS A 166 -20.40 3.98 12.94
C LYS A 166 -19.00 4.57 13.08
N SER A 167 -18.69 5.22 14.21
CA SER A 167 -17.35 5.77 14.42
C SER A 167 -16.26 4.69 14.48
N GLU A 168 -16.56 3.52 15.04
CA GLU A 168 -15.64 2.38 15.07
C GLU A 168 -15.41 1.81 13.66
N GLU A 169 -16.44 1.73 12.81
CA GLU A 169 -16.29 1.34 11.41
C GLU A 169 -15.51 2.37 10.59
N GLU A 170 -15.73 3.67 10.80
CA GLU A 170 -14.96 4.72 10.15
C GLU A 170 -13.46 4.60 10.48
N GLN A 171 -13.12 4.36 11.76
CA GLN A 171 -11.73 4.08 12.16
C GLN A 171 -11.17 2.79 11.54
N ARG A 172 -11.98 1.73 11.44
CA ARG A 172 -11.57 0.49 10.75
C ARG A 172 -11.33 0.74 9.27
N GLN A 173 -12.15 1.55 8.62
CA GLN A 173 -11.96 1.90 7.22
C GLN A 173 -10.69 2.73 7.02
N GLU A 174 -10.41 3.71 7.88
CA GLU A 174 -9.18 4.50 7.83
C GLU A 174 -7.92 3.62 8.00
N THR A 175 -7.95 2.68 8.95
CA THR A 175 -6.82 1.75 9.15
C THR A 175 -6.65 0.78 7.97
N MET A 176 -7.75 0.34 7.35
CA MET A 176 -7.71 -0.45 6.13
C MET A 176 -7.14 0.34 4.95
N ASP A 177 -7.53 1.61 4.80
CA ASP A 177 -7.02 2.49 3.75
C ASP A 177 -5.52 2.76 3.94
N GLN A 178 -5.07 3.01 5.17
CA GLN A 178 -3.65 3.13 5.51
C GLN A 178 -2.87 1.85 5.17
N ALA A 179 -3.37 0.68 5.57
CA ALA A 179 -2.75 -0.60 5.24
C ALA A 179 -2.69 -0.82 3.72
N SER A 180 -3.74 -0.44 2.99
CA SER A 180 -3.76 -0.53 1.53
C SER A 180 -2.72 0.39 0.86
N ALA A 181 -2.49 1.58 1.41
CA ALA A 181 -1.49 2.52 0.94
C ALA A 181 -0.07 1.97 1.15
N ILE A 182 0.22 1.42 2.34
CA ILE A 182 1.50 0.78 2.64
C ILE A 182 1.74 -0.41 1.69
N LEU A 183 0.74 -1.26 1.48
CA LEU A 183 0.87 -2.39 0.54
C LEU A 183 1.12 -1.93 -0.89
N ARG A 184 0.49 -0.83 -1.31
CA ARG A 184 0.72 -0.24 -2.64
C ARG A 184 2.14 0.29 -2.76
N GLU A 185 2.65 0.97 -1.74
CA GLU A 185 4.02 1.47 -1.70
C GLU A 185 5.04 0.33 -1.71
N ALA A 186 4.87 -0.67 -0.86
CA ALA A 186 5.73 -1.86 -0.82
C ALA A 186 5.74 -2.62 -2.16
N ARG A 187 4.62 -2.67 -2.89
CA ARG A 187 4.57 -3.25 -4.24
C ARG A 187 5.36 -2.42 -5.25
N LEU A 188 5.30 -1.10 -5.18
CA LEU A 188 6.06 -0.22 -6.06
C LEU A 188 7.57 -0.30 -5.76
N GLU A 189 7.94 -0.35 -4.48
CA GLU A 189 9.33 -0.55 -4.06
C GLU A 189 9.85 -1.93 -4.47
N GLY A 190 9.07 -2.98 -4.27
CA GLY A 190 9.41 -4.33 -4.73
C GLY A 190 9.61 -4.40 -6.25
N ALA A 191 8.77 -3.70 -7.04
CA ALA A 191 8.95 -3.61 -8.49
C ALA A 191 10.26 -2.89 -8.86
N ARG A 192 10.57 -1.76 -8.19
CA ARG A 192 11.85 -1.05 -8.39
C ARG A 192 13.06 -1.91 -8.09
N LEU A 193 13.04 -2.65 -6.97
CA LEU A 193 14.13 -3.55 -6.60
C LEU A 193 14.34 -4.67 -7.63
N ILE A 194 13.26 -5.23 -8.18
CA ILE A 194 13.34 -6.23 -9.24
C ILE A 194 13.96 -5.64 -10.51
N ASP A 195 13.53 -4.45 -10.91
CA ASP A 195 14.06 -3.79 -12.11
C ASP A 195 15.54 -3.41 -11.93
N ASP A 196 15.93 -2.92 -10.75
CA ASP A 196 17.34 -2.64 -10.41
C ASP A 196 18.18 -3.93 -10.40
N ALA A 197 17.66 -5.02 -9.83
CA ALA A 197 18.35 -6.31 -9.82
C ALA A 197 18.54 -6.85 -11.25
N ARG A 198 17.52 -6.73 -12.10
CA ARG A 198 17.63 -7.11 -13.53
C ARG A 198 18.70 -6.29 -14.25
N ALA A 199 18.74 -4.97 -14.02
CA ALA A 199 19.75 -4.11 -14.62
C ALA A 199 21.17 -4.49 -14.20
N ARG A 200 21.38 -4.86 -12.92
CA ARG A 200 22.67 -5.35 -12.43
C ARG A 200 23.07 -6.68 -13.07
N ILE A 201 22.14 -7.64 -13.14
CA ILE A 201 22.38 -8.94 -13.78
C ILE A 201 22.76 -8.75 -15.25
N ASP A 202 22.04 -7.89 -15.98
CA ASP A 202 22.35 -7.59 -17.38
C ASP A 202 23.74 -6.96 -17.52
N GLN A 203 24.13 -6.07 -16.61
CA GLN A 203 25.46 -5.48 -16.57
C GLN A 203 26.55 -6.54 -16.31
N GLU A 204 26.35 -7.44 -15.33
CA GLU A 204 27.29 -8.53 -15.04
C GLU A 204 27.42 -9.50 -16.21
N ILE A 205 26.31 -9.83 -16.89
CA ILE A 205 26.34 -10.66 -18.10
C ILE A 205 27.16 -9.98 -19.20
N LEU A 206 26.98 -8.68 -19.41
CA LEU A 206 27.74 -7.92 -20.39
C LEU A 206 29.23 -7.87 -20.06
N LEU A 207 29.58 -7.62 -18.79
CA LEU A 207 30.97 -7.64 -18.31
C LEU A 207 31.59 -9.03 -18.48
N GLY A 208 30.89 -10.09 -18.08
CA GLY A 208 31.36 -11.47 -18.22
C GLY A 208 31.49 -11.92 -19.68
N ARG A 209 30.72 -11.34 -20.61
CA ARG A 209 30.93 -11.53 -22.06
C ARG A 209 32.15 -10.75 -22.56
N ALA A 210 32.35 -9.52 -22.10
CA ALA A 210 33.50 -8.71 -22.47
C ALA A 210 34.82 -9.35 -22.02
N LEU A 211 34.88 -9.83 -20.77
CA LEU A 211 36.06 -10.53 -20.23
C LEU A 211 36.36 -11.81 -21.02
N ARG A 212 35.34 -12.64 -21.30
CA ARG A 212 35.52 -13.84 -22.13
C ARG A 212 36.04 -13.52 -23.52
N ASN A 213 35.53 -12.47 -24.16
CA ASN A 213 36.01 -12.05 -25.48
C ASN A 213 37.47 -11.57 -25.42
N GLU A 214 37.87 -10.91 -24.33
CA GLU A 214 39.25 -10.47 -24.12
C GLU A 214 40.19 -11.66 -23.90
N GLU A 215 39.80 -12.62 -23.07
CA GLU A 215 40.52 -13.88 -22.85
C GLU A 215 40.64 -14.70 -24.13
N GLU A 216 39.56 -14.85 -24.89
CA GLU A 216 39.56 -15.55 -26.17
C GLU A 216 40.47 -14.83 -27.19
N SER A 217 40.46 -13.49 -27.19
CA SER A 217 41.36 -12.69 -28.04
C SER A 217 42.82 -12.85 -27.64
N LYS A 218 43.11 -12.95 -26.34
CA LYS A 218 44.47 -13.21 -25.84
C LYS A 218 44.93 -14.62 -26.23
N ALA A 219 44.11 -15.64 -25.98
CA ALA A 219 44.41 -17.02 -26.37
C ALA A 219 44.64 -17.16 -27.88
N LYS A 220 43.85 -16.47 -28.71
CA LYS A 220 44.07 -16.42 -30.17
C LYS A 220 45.42 -15.83 -30.54
N ARG A 221 45.88 -14.78 -29.85
CA ARG A 221 47.21 -14.19 -30.08
C ARG A 221 48.31 -15.18 -29.66
N ASP A 222 48.17 -15.82 -28.50
CA ASP A 222 49.16 -16.78 -28.00
C ASP A 222 49.27 -17.99 -28.94
N ILE A 223 48.15 -18.52 -29.44
CA ILE A 223 48.13 -19.59 -30.46
C ILE A 223 48.83 -19.14 -31.75
N ALA A 224 48.61 -17.90 -32.19
CA ALA A 224 49.26 -17.39 -33.40
C ALA A 224 50.79 -17.34 -33.23
N VAL A 225 51.28 -16.84 -32.09
CA VAL A 225 52.72 -16.82 -31.78
C VAL A 225 53.29 -18.24 -31.75
N LEU A 226 52.66 -19.17 -31.02
CA LEU A 226 53.11 -20.55 -30.97
C LEU A 226 53.09 -21.25 -32.35
N SER A 227 52.14 -20.89 -33.21
CA SER A 227 52.09 -21.42 -34.58
C SER A 227 53.24 -20.90 -35.45
N GLU A 228 53.63 -19.63 -35.29
CA GLU A 228 54.79 -19.06 -35.98
C GLU A 228 56.09 -19.72 -35.48
N GLU A 229 56.25 -19.90 -34.17
CA GLU A 229 57.40 -20.61 -33.58
C GLU A 229 57.49 -22.07 -34.05
N LEU A 230 56.35 -22.76 -34.15
CA LEU A 230 56.29 -24.12 -34.70
C LEU A 230 56.76 -24.17 -36.16
N ASP A 231 56.31 -23.22 -36.98
CA ASP A 231 56.71 -23.11 -38.39
C ASP A 231 58.22 -22.82 -38.52
N GLU A 232 58.76 -21.93 -37.69
CA GLU A 232 60.21 -21.66 -37.63
C GLU A 232 61.00 -22.91 -37.24
N LEU A 233 60.55 -23.64 -36.21
CA LEU A 233 61.18 -24.87 -35.77
C LEU A 233 61.11 -25.95 -36.86
N ALA A 234 59.97 -26.09 -37.54
CA ALA A 234 59.80 -27.02 -38.64
C ALA A 234 60.79 -26.70 -39.79
N GLN A 235 60.95 -25.42 -40.13
CA GLN A 235 61.96 -24.99 -41.11
C GLN A 235 63.39 -25.27 -40.65
N ALA A 236 63.71 -25.07 -39.36
CA ALA A 236 65.01 -25.41 -38.80
C ALA A 236 65.28 -26.92 -38.89
N CYS A 237 64.30 -27.77 -38.54
CA CYS A 237 64.41 -29.22 -38.68
C CYS A 237 64.63 -29.66 -40.14
N LEU A 238 63.97 -29.01 -41.10
CA LEU A 238 64.21 -29.27 -42.53
C LEU A 238 65.65 -28.93 -42.93
N LYS A 239 66.18 -27.78 -42.52
CA LYS A 239 67.58 -27.40 -42.74
C LYS A 239 68.55 -28.39 -42.10
N HIS A 240 68.31 -28.79 -40.86
CA HIS A 240 69.13 -29.81 -40.18
C HIS A 240 69.10 -31.16 -40.92
N ARG A 241 67.94 -31.57 -41.44
CA ARG A 241 67.83 -32.78 -42.25
C ARG A 241 68.62 -32.68 -43.55
N GLU A 242 68.67 -31.50 -44.18
CA GLU A 242 69.52 -31.25 -45.35
C GLU A 242 71.00 -31.33 -45.00
N TYR A 243 71.44 -30.71 -43.89
CA TYR A 243 72.82 -30.82 -43.41
C TYR A 243 73.21 -32.26 -43.12
N LEU A 244 72.32 -33.07 -42.54
CA LEU A 244 72.56 -34.49 -42.32
C LEU A 244 72.73 -35.27 -43.64
N LYS A 245 71.91 -34.97 -44.67
CA LYS A 245 72.08 -35.56 -46.01
C LYS A 245 73.42 -35.18 -46.63
N GLN A 246 73.82 -33.91 -46.52
CA GLN A 246 75.11 -33.42 -47.03
C GLN A 246 76.28 -34.09 -46.30
N SER A 247 76.23 -34.15 -44.96
CA SER A 247 77.24 -34.82 -44.14
C SER A 247 77.37 -36.30 -44.49
N LYS A 248 76.25 -37.02 -44.65
CA LYS A 248 76.26 -38.42 -45.10
C LYS A 248 76.92 -38.58 -46.46
N THR A 249 76.64 -37.67 -47.40
CA THR A 249 77.26 -37.68 -48.74
C THR A 249 78.76 -37.43 -48.66
N LEU A 250 79.19 -36.46 -47.85
CA LEU A 250 80.60 -36.18 -47.62
C LEU A 250 81.33 -37.38 -47.01
N LEU A 251 80.70 -38.06 -46.04
CA LEU A 251 81.27 -39.23 -45.38
C LEU A 251 81.45 -40.39 -46.36
N VAL A 252 80.47 -40.63 -47.25
CA VAL A 252 80.61 -41.59 -48.35
C VAL A 252 81.77 -41.21 -49.27
N ASN A 253 81.89 -39.94 -49.68
CA ASN A 253 83.00 -39.49 -50.52
C ASN A 253 84.37 -39.65 -49.84
N VAL A 254 84.46 -39.42 -48.53
CA VAL A 254 85.71 -39.62 -47.75
C VAL A 254 86.05 -41.10 -47.65
N LEU A 255 85.06 -41.97 -47.44
CA LEU A 255 85.27 -43.42 -47.45
C LEU A 255 85.75 -43.91 -48.83
N GLU A 256 85.09 -43.49 -49.92
CA GLU A 256 85.53 -43.80 -51.28
C GLU A 256 86.96 -43.30 -51.55
N PHE A 257 87.28 -42.08 -51.11
CA PHE A 257 88.65 -41.55 -51.22
C PHE A 257 89.66 -42.38 -50.42
N ALA A 258 89.33 -42.78 -49.19
CA ALA A 258 90.19 -43.64 -48.38
C ALA A 258 90.42 -45.00 -49.04
N GLU A 259 89.38 -45.64 -49.58
CA GLU A 259 89.48 -46.90 -50.35
C GLU A 259 90.42 -46.72 -51.56
N THR A 260 90.24 -45.66 -52.35
CA THR A 260 91.16 -45.40 -53.47
C THR A 260 92.60 -45.10 -53.02
N GLY A 261 92.77 -44.48 -51.85
CA GLY A 261 94.08 -44.26 -51.23
C GLY A 261 94.75 -45.57 -50.80
N GLU A 262 93.98 -46.48 -50.21
CA GLU A 262 94.42 -47.84 -49.88
C GLU A 262 94.79 -48.63 -51.14
N ASP A 263 94.00 -48.55 -52.21
CA ASP A 263 94.31 -49.18 -53.51
C ASP A 263 95.59 -48.60 -54.14
N MET A 264 95.79 -47.28 -54.07
CA MET A 264 97.02 -46.62 -54.53
C MET A 264 98.23 -47.01 -53.68
N ALA A 265 98.07 -47.10 -52.36
CA ALA A 265 99.13 -47.55 -51.46
C ALA A 265 99.47 -49.03 -51.72
N ALA A 266 98.47 -49.89 -51.91
CA ALA A 266 98.65 -51.29 -52.26
C ALA A 266 99.36 -51.46 -53.60
N THR A 267 98.95 -50.73 -54.64
CA THR A 267 99.65 -50.75 -55.95
C THR A 267 101.05 -50.16 -55.91
N ALA A 268 101.31 -49.14 -55.07
CA ALA A 268 102.66 -48.63 -54.83
C ALA A 268 103.54 -49.66 -54.09
N LEU A 269 102.99 -50.39 -53.12
CA LEU A 269 103.68 -51.45 -52.41
C LEU A 269 104.00 -52.64 -53.33
N GLU A 270 103.06 -52.99 -54.22
CA GLU A 270 103.24 -54.06 -55.21
C GLU A 270 104.33 -53.70 -56.23
N ARG A 271 104.36 -52.43 -56.70
CA ARG A 271 105.46 -51.91 -57.52
C ARG A 271 106.81 -51.92 -56.80
N SER A 272 106.86 -51.45 -55.56
CA SER A 272 108.07 -51.49 -54.72
C SER A 272 108.60 -52.91 -54.51
N ASN A 273 107.72 -53.87 -54.25
CA ASN A 273 108.10 -55.28 -54.13
C ASN A 273 108.60 -55.88 -55.45
N SER A 274 108.05 -55.44 -56.60
CA SER A 274 108.53 -55.88 -57.92
C SER A 274 109.89 -55.26 -58.33
N GLU A 275 110.23 -54.07 -57.82
CA GLU A 275 111.50 -53.39 -58.08
C GLU A 275 112.61 -53.80 -57.09
N SER A 276 112.25 -54.15 -55.85
CA SER A 276 113.18 -54.59 -54.79
C SER A 276 113.63 -56.05 -54.94
N THR A 277 112.76 -56.94 -55.42
CA THR A 277 113.07 -58.38 -55.55
C THR A 277 114.08 -58.72 -56.66
N ASN A 278 114.33 -57.82 -57.60
CA ASN A 278 115.36 -57.99 -58.65
C ASN A 278 116.72 -57.33 -58.32
N ALA A 279 116.82 -56.52 -57.27
CA ALA A 279 118.06 -55.80 -56.93
C ALA A 279 118.81 -56.37 -55.70
N VAL A 280 118.18 -57.27 -54.93
CA VAL A 280 118.69 -57.72 -53.63
C VAL A 280 119.35 -59.12 -53.69
N LEU A 281 119.22 -59.88 -54.78
CA LEU A 281 119.83 -61.21 -54.91
C LEU A 281 121.30 -61.24 -55.37
N ASP A 282 121.88 -60.12 -55.82
CA ASP A 282 123.30 -60.03 -56.25
C ASP A 282 124.23 -59.35 -55.22
N ARG A 283 123.74 -59.01 -54.02
CA ARG A 283 124.54 -58.35 -52.95
C ARG A 283 124.58 -59.14 -51.64
N TYR A 284 124.73 -60.46 -51.73
CA TYR A 284 124.96 -61.33 -50.57
C TYR A 284 126.19 -62.26 -50.76
N GLU A 285 127.31 -61.72 -51.24
CA GLU A 285 128.64 -62.30 -51.03
C GLU A 285 129.66 -61.20 -50.75
N ALA A 286 129.84 -60.85 -49.46
CA ALA A 286 131.12 -60.53 -48.81
C ALA A 286 130.92 -59.54 -47.64
N LYS A 287 131.03 -60.11 -46.43
CA LYS A 287 131.56 -59.49 -45.20
C LYS A 287 130.73 -58.37 -44.57
N SER A 288 130.63 -58.25 -43.26
CA SER A 288 130.94 -59.08 -42.09
C SER A 288 130.61 -58.14 -40.92
N GLU A 289 129.86 -58.65 -39.95
CA GLU A 289 129.95 -58.30 -38.51
C GLU A 289 130.21 -56.83 -38.13
N ASP A 290 129.22 -56.17 -37.50
CA ASP A 290 129.32 -56.00 -36.04
C ASP A 290 127.97 -55.66 -35.39
N LYS A 291 127.88 -56.06 -34.13
CA LYS A 291 126.72 -56.02 -33.22
C LYS A 291 126.42 -54.62 -32.72
N SER A 292 125.16 -54.32 -32.42
CA SER A 292 124.73 -53.99 -31.04
C SER A 292 123.20 -53.80 -30.90
N ASP A 293 122.72 -54.30 -29.76
CA ASP A 293 121.37 -54.31 -29.20
C ASP A 293 120.74 -52.92 -28.92
N TRP A 294 119.44 -52.99 -28.57
CA TRP A 294 118.61 -52.16 -27.68
C TRP A 294 117.39 -51.63 -28.43
N GLN A 295 116.28 -52.39 -28.44
CA GLN A 295 115.24 -52.58 -27.40
C GLN A 295 114.02 -51.69 -27.65
N GLU A 296 112.88 -52.39 -27.65
CA GLU A 296 111.50 -51.92 -27.60
C GLU A 296 111.27 -50.88 -26.51
N GLU A 297 110.34 -49.97 -26.74
CA GLU A 297 109.32 -49.68 -25.72
C GLU A 297 108.05 -49.18 -26.42
N ASP A 298 107.01 -50.00 -26.26
CA ASP A 298 105.60 -49.66 -26.37
C ASP A 298 105.29 -48.40 -25.55
N GLU A 299 104.28 -47.62 -25.96
CA GLU A 299 103.25 -47.22 -25.00
C GLU A 299 101.99 -46.67 -25.69
N TYR A 300 100.93 -47.44 -25.49
CA TYR A 300 99.52 -47.07 -25.59
C TYR A 300 99.20 -45.78 -24.83
N TRP A 301 98.39 -44.88 -25.41
CA TRP A 301 97.44 -44.05 -24.64
C TRP A 301 96.21 -43.65 -25.48
N GLN A 302 95.06 -44.15 -25.06
CA GLN A 302 93.70 -43.57 -25.16
C GLN A 302 93.10 -43.71 -23.75
N PRO A 303 91.92 -43.15 -23.41
CA PRO A 303 91.28 -41.87 -23.76
C PRO A 303 90.79 -41.13 -22.50
N GLU A 304 90.40 -39.85 -22.57
CA GLU A 304 89.61 -39.23 -21.49
C GLU A 304 88.31 -38.60 -22.01
N VAL A 305 87.22 -39.18 -21.51
CA VAL A 305 85.84 -38.75 -21.58
C VAL A 305 85.60 -37.86 -20.36
N HIS A 306 85.03 -36.67 -20.54
CA HIS A 306 84.47 -35.90 -19.43
C HIS A 306 83.07 -35.38 -19.78
N HIS A 307 82.11 -36.07 -19.14
CA HIS A 307 80.88 -35.63 -18.48
C HIS A 307 80.12 -34.38 -18.94
N GLU A 308 78.84 -34.66 -19.27
CA GLU A 308 77.66 -33.82 -19.15
C GLU A 308 77.52 -33.19 -17.77
N GLU A 309 76.99 -31.96 -17.73
CA GLU A 309 76.00 -31.54 -16.72
C GLU A 309 75.29 -30.29 -17.24
N GLY A 310 74.00 -30.43 -17.54
CA GLY A 310 73.19 -29.29 -17.99
C GLY A 310 71.73 -29.63 -18.16
N SER A 311 70.94 -29.13 -17.20
CA SER A 311 69.51 -28.85 -17.29
C SER A 311 68.56 -30.00 -16.99
N GLU A 312 67.70 -29.79 -15.98
CA GLU A 312 66.34 -30.30 -15.74
C GLU A 312 66.03 -30.02 -14.25
N LEU A 313 64.90 -29.56 -13.74
CA LEU A 313 63.56 -29.19 -14.18
C LEU A 313 62.99 -28.32 -13.03
N ALA A 314 62.30 -27.21 -13.36
CA ALA A 314 61.44 -26.53 -12.41
C ALA A 314 60.08 -27.24 -12.42
N ALA A 315 59.73 -27.87 -11.30
CA ALA A 315 58.45 -28.52 -11.09
C ALA A 315 57.37 -27.48 -10.76
N GLU A 316 56.26 -27.59 -11.48
CA GLU A 316 54.93 -27.11 -11.12
C GLU A 316 54.51 -27.61 -9.73
N GLU A 317 53.84 -26.75 -8.96
CA GLU A 317 52.72 -27.19 -8.13
C GLU A 317 51.72 -26.03 -7.96
N LEU A 318 50.61 -26.14 -8.72
CA LEU A 318 49.33 -25.52 -8.40
C LEU A 318 48.60 -26.47 -7.45
N ASN A 319 48.07 -25.95 -6.35
CA ASN A 319 46.87 -26.50 -5.75
C ASN A 319 45.95 -25.36 -5.29
N ALA A 320 44.75 -25.41 -5.83
CA ALA A 320 43.57 -24.67 -5.42
C ALA A 320 42.93 -25.35 -4.22
N GLU A 321 42.30 -24.57 -3.34
CA GLU A 321 41.16 -24.91 -2.46
C GLU A 321 40.80 -23.58 -1.76
N ASP A 322 39.73 -22.93 -2.21
CA ASP A 322 38.37 -23.02 -1.66
C ASP A 322 38.11 -21.94 -0.61
N ASP A 323 37.27 -20.98 -1.00
CA ASP A 323 36.47 -20.14 -0.10
C ASP A 323 35.14 -20.90 0.13
N PRO A 324 34.57 -20.91 1.36
CA PRO A 324 33.58 -19.86 1.60
C PRO A 324 33.49 -19.35 3.06
N GLU A 325 32.95 -18.13 3.12
CA GLU A 325 32.21 -17.46 4.20
C GLU A 325 31.74 -18.31 5.40
N ASP A 326 31.93 -17.79 6.62
CA ASP A 326 30.88 -17.81 7.66
C ASP A 326 31.18 -16.81 8.80
N ASP A 327 30.29 -15.82 8.91
CA ASP A 327 29.73 -15.14 10.10
C ASP A 327 30.48 -15.15 11.43
N LYS A 328 30.75 -13.93 11.98
CA LYS A 328 30.41 -13.53 13.37
C LYS A 328 30.24 -12.00 13.50
N ASP A 329 28.98 -11.56 13.55
CA ASP A 329 28.49 -10.53 14.48
C ASP A 329 27.61 -11.22 15.54
#